data_AF-A0A379CK08-F1
#
_entry.id   AF-A0A379CK08-F1
#
_cell.length_a   1.000
_cell.length_b   1.000
_cell.length_c   1.000
_cell.angle_alpha   90.00
_cell.angle_beta   90.00
_cell.angle_gamma   90.00
#
_symmetry.space_group_name_H-M   'P 1'
#
loop_
_entity.id
_entity.type
_entity.pdbx_description
1 polymer ?
#
loop_
_entity_poly.entity_id
_entity_poly.type
_entity_poly.pdbx_seq_one_letter_code
_entity_poly.pdbx_strand_id
1 'polypeptide(L)'
;MESKTKVAEVFKSITSDNGSEFSGLSDFESLVAVHFCHPYSSFERGNNERHNGILRQFIPKGRSINDFSEDEIMYFVDIINAKPRKNLGYRTPEEIFDEEMDKIYSTSGAA
;
A
#
# COMPACT_ATOMS: atom_id res chain seq x y z
N MET A 1 11.54 -1.86 21.95
CA MET A 1 11.96 -0.56 21.36
C MET A 1 12.52 -0.76 19.95
N GLU A 2 13.24 -1.86 19.69
CA GLU A 2 13.69 -2.28 18.34
C GLU A 2 12.59 -2.35 17.27
N SER A 3 11.38 -2.80 17.62
CA SER A 3 10.29 -2.95 16.65
C SER A 3 9.72 -1.62 16.14
N LYS A 4 9.78 -0.53 16.93
CA LYS A 4 9.24 0.77 16.52
C LYS A 4 10.15 1.47 15.51
N THR A 5 11.47 1.32 15.66
CA THR A 5 12.47 1.93 14.76
C THR A 5 12.33 1.40 13.34
N LYS A 6 12.01 0.10 13.19
CA LYS A 6 11.92 -0.54 11.87
C LYS A 6 10.67 -0.15 11.08
N VAL A 7 9.58 0.20 11.76
CA VAL A 7 8.34 0.66 11.10
C VAL A 7 8.59 1.97 10.35
N ALA A 8 9.26 2.95 10.97
CA ALA A 8 9.59 4.22 10.32
C ALA A 8 10.68 4.08 9.23
N GLU A 9 11.48 3.01 9.27
CA GLU A 9 12.43 2.68 8.21
C GLU A 9 11.72 2.15 6.97
N VAL A 10 10.72 1.27 7.14
CA VAL A 10 9.93 0.67 6.06
C VAL A 10 8.86 1.63 5.53
N PHE A 11 8.08 2.24 6.43
CA PHE A 11 6.99 3.14 6.12
C PHE A 11 7.41 4.57 6.47
N LYS A 12 7.77 5.35 5.44
CA LYS A 12 8.18 6.75 5.60
C LYS A 12 7.00 7.67 5.91
N SER A 13 5.87 7.41 5.29
CA SER A 13 4.61 8.09 5.53
C SER A 13 3.43 7.23 5.11
N ILE A 14 2.26 7.55 5.63
CA ILE A 14 0.96 7.02 5.19
C ILE A 14 0.18 8.18 4.59
N THR A 15 -0.41 7.97 3.42
CA THR A 15 -1.28 8.95 2.75
C THR A 15 -2.68 8.38 2.57
N SER A 16 -3.71 9.15 2.94
CA SER A 16 -5.10 8.74 2.78
C SER A 16 -6.02 9.90 2.34
N ASP A 17 -7.25 9.59 1.93
CA ASP A 17 -8.30 10.61 1.84
C ASP A 17 -8.95 10.87 3.21
N ASN A 18 -9.84 11.87 3.25
CA ASN A 18 -10.61 12.23 4.44
C ASN A 18 -11.84 11.33 4.65
N GLY A 19 -11.83 10.09 4.16
CA GLY A 19 -12.86 9.10 4.45
C GLY A 19 -12.95 8.83 5.96
N SER A 20 -14.16 8.71 6.49
CA SER A 20 -14.36 8.47 7.92
C SER A 20 -13.81 7.11 8.37
N GLU A 21 -13.73 6.15 7.44
CA GLU A 21 -13.07 4.86 7.63
C GLU A 21 -11.57 4.98 7.96
N PHE A 22 -10.93 6.11 7.62
CA PHE A 22 -9.52 6.38 7.89
C PHE A 22 -9.28 7.28 9.10
N SER A 23 -10.33 7.63 9.86
CA SER A 23 -10.22 8.48 11.06
C SER A 23 -9.25 7.93 12.12
N GLY A 24 -9.06 6.59 12.18
CA GLY A 24 -8.10 5.95 13.07
C GLY A 24 -6.63 6.08 12.65
N LEU A 25 -6.32 6.58 11.44
CA LEU A 25 -4.93 6.74 11.00
C LEU A 25 -4.16 7.75 11.87
N SER A 26 -4.85 8.74 12.47
CA SER A 26 -4.22 9.69 13.38
C SER A 26 -3.59 9.04 14.61
N ASP A 27 -4.04 7.85 15.02
CA ASP A 27 -3.44 7.12 16.15
C ASP A 27 -2.00 6.65 15.83
N PHE A 28 -1.64 6.56 14.54
CA PHE A 28 -0.33 6.13 14.07
C PHE A 28 0.67 7.26 13.88
N GLU A 29 0.29 8.52 14.07
CA GLU A 29 1.18 9.70 13.90
C GLU A 29 2.42 9.65 14.80
N SER A 30 2.34 8.93 15.93
CA SER A 30 3.49 8.72 16.83
C SER A 30 4.53 7.72 16.29
N LEU A 31 4.20 6.96 15.24
CA LEU A 31 5.05 5.93 14.64
C LEU A 31 5.51 6.29 13.24
N VAL A 32 4.66 6.96 12.46
CA VAL A 32 4.89 7.28 11.05
C VAL A 32 4.15 8.57 10.68
N ALA A 33 4.71 9.38 9.78
CA ALA A 33 4.03 10.58 9.31
C ALA A 33 2.72 10.22 8.58
N VAL A 34 1.60 10.82 8.97
CA VAL A 34 0.29 10.61 8.34
C VAL A 34 -0.11 11.89 7.61
N HIS A 35 -0.54 11.75 6.37
CA HIS A 35 -1.00 12.87 5.54
C HIS A 35 -2.38 12.56 4.96
N PHE A 36 -3.27 13.54 5.04
CA PHE A 36 -4.60 13.46 4.43
C PHE A 36 -4.68 14.39 3.22
N CYS A 37 -5.31 13.93 2.14
CA CYS A 37 -5.54 14.74 0.95
C CYS A 37 -6.42 15.95 1.25
N HIS A 38 -6.20 17.03 0.51
CA HIS A 38 -7.05 18.21 0.62
C HIS A 38 -8.48 17.89 0.16
N PRO A 39 -9.51 18.50 0.77
CA PRO A 39 -10.89 18.36 0.30
C PRO A 39 -10.99 18.67 -1.20
N TYR A 40 -11.69 17.81 -1.94
CA TYR A 40 -11.91 17.92 -3.39
C TYR A 40 -10.66 17.80 -4.29
N SER A 41 -9.53 17.30 -3.76
CA SER A 41 -8.29 17.09 -4.51
C SER A 41 -8.04 15.62 -4.87
N SER A 42 -8.94 15.00 -5.66
CA SER A 42 -8.82 13.58 -6.05
C SER A 42 -7.52 13.25 -6.80
N PHE A 43 -6.95 14.22 -7.52
CA PHE A 43 -5.71 14.09 -8.28
C PHE A 43 -4.48 13.81 -7.41
N GLU A 44 -4.51 14.11 -6.10
CA GLU A 44 -3.42 13.80 -5.16
C GLU A 44 -3.24 12.28 -4.95
N ARG A 45 -4.16 11.45 -5.47
CA ARG A 45 -4.20 10.00 -5.28
C ARG A 45 -4.23 9.18 -6.57
N GLY A 46 -3.66 9.71 -7.66
CA GLY A 46 -3.72 9.02 -8.96
C GLY A 46 -3.23 7.57 -8.96
N ASN A 47 -2.31 7.20 -8.06
CA ASN A 47 -1.84 5.82 -7.93
C ASN A 47 -2.86 4.90 -7.22
N ASN A 48 -3.56 5.38 -6.19
CA ASN A 48 -4.56 4.60 -5.46
C ASN A 48 -5.75 4.29 -6.38
N GLU A 49 -6.19 5.28 -7.18
CA GLU A 49 -7.25 5.08 -8.17
C GLU A 49 -6.86 4.06 -9.24
N ARG A 50 -5.60 4.10 -9.69
CA ARG A 50 -5.06 3.09 -10.61
C ARG A 50 -5.08 1.69 -10.00
N HIS A 51 -4.66 1.54 -8.74
CA HIS A 51 -4.68 0.25 -8.03
C HIS A 51 -6.10 -0.27 -7.81
N ASN A 52 -7.01 0.58 -7.39
CA ASN A 52 -8.43 0.25 -7.27
C ASN A 52 -9.01 -0.24 -8.62
N GLY A 53 -8.63 0.40 -9.73
CA GLY A 53 -9.03 -0.03 -11.06
C GLY A 53 -8.51 -1.43 -11.44
N ILE A 54 -7.34 -1.83 -10.96
CA ILE A 54 -6.79 -3.17 -11.17
C ILE A 54 -7.55 -4.19 -10.32
N LEU A 55 -7.80 -3.90 -9.04
CA LEU A 55 -8.59 -4.76 -8.16
C LEU A 55 -10.01 -4.99 -8.72
N ARG A 56 -10.59 -3.97 -9.36
CA ARG A 56 -11.91 -4.07 -10.02
C ARG A 56 -11.96 -5.01 -11.23
N GLN A 57 -10.82 -5.52 -11.71
CA GLN A 57 -10.79 -6.61 -12.70
C GLN A 57 -11.19 -7.95 -12.07
N PHE A 58 -11.00 -8.10 -10.75
CA PHE A 58 -11.36 -9.29 -9.98
C PHE A 58 -12.68 -9.11 -9.21
N ILE A 59 -12.96 -7.90 -8.74
CA ILE A 59 -14.19 -7.54 -8.01
C ILE A 59 -15.03 -6.58 -8.86
N PRO A 60 -15.94 -7.08 -9.72
CA PRO A 60 -16.72 -6.23 -10.61
C PRO A 60 -17.50 -5.16 -9.85
N LYS A 61 -17.80 -4.05 -10.53
CA LYS A 61 -18.67 -3.00 -9.95
C LYS A 61 -20.03 -3.59 -9.57
N GLY A 62 -20.57 -3.15 -8.43
CA GLY A 62 -21.84 -3.63 -7.90
C GLY A 62 -21.74 -4.91 -7.05
N ARG A 63 -20.57 -5.56 -7.00
CA ARG A 63 -20.27 -6.62 -6.04
C ARG A 63 -19.57 -6.05 -4.81
N SER A 64 -19.94 -6.59 -3.64
CA SER A 64 -19.27 -6.26 -2.40
C SER A 64 -17.95 -7.04 -2.31
N ILE A 65 -16.92 -6.45 -1.71
CA ILE A 65 -15.70 -7.19 -1.38
C ILE A 65 -15.98 -8.32 -0.38
N ASN A 66 -17.01 -8.14 0.47
CA ASN A 66 -17.44 -9.13 1.45
C ASN A 66 -18.09 -10.38 0.82
N ASP A 67 -18.34 -10.37 -0.50
CA ASP A 67 -18.86 -11.53 -1.22
C ASP A 67 -17.77 -12.57 -1.52
N PHE A 68 -16.50 -12.26 -1.24
CA PHE A 68 -15.34 -13.07 -1.52
C PHE A 68 -14.68 -13.50 -0.21
N SER A 69 -14.15 -14.72 -0.18
CA SER A 69 -13.37 -15.22 0.95
C SER A 69 -12.01 -14.51 1.06
N GLU A 70 -11.42 -14.53 2.25
CA GLU A 70 -10.07 -13.98 2.46
C GLU A 70 -9.05 -14.63 1.52
N ASP A 71 -9.14 -15.95 1.29
CA ASP A 71 -8.26 -16.68 0.37
C ASP A 71 -8.41 -16.19 -1.08
N GLU A 72 -9.63 -15.91 -1.54
CA GLU A 72 -9.86 -15.32 -2.87
C GLU A 72 -9.26 -13.92 -2.97
N ILE A 73 -9.43 -13.10 -1.93
CA ILE A 73 -8.86 -11.75 -1.90
C ILE A 73 -7.32 -11.81 -1.94
N MET A 74 -6.71 -12.70 -1.15
CA MET A 74 -5.27 -12.91 -1.16
C MET A 74 -4.78 -13.38 -2.52
N TYR A 75 -5.48 -14.32 -3.15
CA TYR A 75 -5.16 -14.76 -4.51
C TYR A 75 -5.22 -13.62 -5.53
N PHE A 76 -6.19 -12.70 -5.42
CA PHE A 76 -6.23 -11.50 -6.27
C PHE A 76 -5.03 -10.58 -6.02
N VAL A 77 -4.69 -10.36 -4.76
CA VAL A 77 -3.54 -9.52 -4.36
C VAL A 77 -2.23 -10.10 -4.92
N ASP A 78 -2.02 -11.41 -4.83
CA ASP A 78 -0.83 -12.08 -5.36
C ASP A 78 -0.70 -11.85 -6.87
N ILE A 79 -1.79 -12.01 -7.63
CA ILE A 79 -1.76 -11.72 -9.07
C ILE A 79 -1.45 -10.24 -9.35
N ILE A 80 -1.99 -9.32 -8.55
CA ILE A 80 -1.78 -7.87 -8.72
C ILE A 80 -0.32 -7.50 -8.47
N ASN A 81 0.29 -8.10 -7.46
CA ASN A 81 1.67 -7.87 -7.04
C ASN A 81 2.68 -8.58 -7.94
N ALA A 82 2.32 -9.73 -8.52
CA ALA A 82 3.12 -10.45 -9.51
C ALA A 82 3.01 -9.86 -10.93
N LYS A 83 2.18 -8.84 -11.16
CA LYS A 83 1.95 -8.27 -12.50
C LYS A 83 3.05 -7.27 -12.89
N PRO A 84 3.80 -7.52 -13.98
CA PRO A 84 4.80 -6.58 -14.50
C PRO A 84 4.23 -5.19 -14.82
N ARG A 85 4.95 -4.13 -14.44
CA ARG A 85 4.53 -2.74 -14.66
C ARG A 85 5.52 -2.00 -15.55
N LYS A 86 5.02 -1.37 -16.62
CA LYS A 86 5.85 -0.55 -17.53
C LYS A 86 6.63 0.56 -16.81
N ASN A 87 6.02 1.21 -15.81
CA ASN A 87 6.70 2.25 -15.03
C ASN A 87 7.77 1.72 -14.06
N LEU A 88 7.84 0.41 -13.85
CA LEU A 88 8.89 -0.28 -13.09
C LEU A 88 9.87 -1.01 -14.03
N GLY A 89 9.95 -0.62 -15.30
CA GLY A 89 10.82 -1.30 -16.28
C GLY A 89 10.38 -2.74 -16.58
N TYR A 90 9.07 -3.03 -16.49
CA TYR A 90 8.49 -4.37 -16.60
C TYR A 90 8.88 -5.35 -15.48
N ARG A 91 9.35 -4.84 -14.34
CA ARG A 91 9.40 -5.60 -13.10
C ARG A 91 8.06 -5.60 -12.38
N THR A 92 7.91 -6.53 -11.46
CA THR A 92 6.71 -6.67 -10.62
C THR A 92 6.82 -5.79 -9.36
N PRO A 93 5.70 -5.32 -8.81
CA PRO A 93 5.68 -4.67 -7.50
C PRO A 93 6.32 -5.50 -6.39
N GLU A 94 6.09 -6.81 -6.40
CA GLU A 94 6.66 -7.76 -5.43
C GLU A 94 8.19 -7.76 -5.46
N GLU A 95 8.80 -7.97 -6.64
CA GLU A 95 10.26 -7.96 -6.78
C GLU A 95 10.90 -6.65 -6.32
N ILE A 96 10.26 -5.52 -6.61
CA ILE A 96 10.78 -4.19 -6.24
C ILE A 96 10.65 -4.00 -4.72
N PHE A 97 9.54 -4.44 -4.13
CA PHE A 97 9.32 -4.35 -2.69
C PHE A 97 10.34 -5.18 -1.93
N ASP A 98 10.57 -6.44 -2.33
CA ASP A 98 11.52 -7.34 -1.69
C ASP A 98 12.95 -6.80 -1.74
N GLU A 99 13.39 -6.27 -2.89
CA GLU A 99 14.71 -5.65 -3.01
C GLU A 99 14.89 -4.43 -2.09
N GLU A 100 13.84 -3.61 -1.94
CA GLU A 100 13.89 -2.48 -1.01
C GLU A 100 13.90 -2.95 0.45
N MET A 101 13.16 -4.00 0.78
CA MET A 101 13.20 -4.61 2.11
C MET A 101 14.59 -5.16 2.40
N ASP A 102 15.20 -5.91 1.48
CA ASP A 102 16.55 -6.44 1.66
C ASP A 102 17.56 -5.32 1.95
N LYS A 103 17.50 -4.19 1.22
CA LYS A 103 18.36 -3.03 1.47
C LYS A 103 18.17 -2.42 2.86
N ILE A 104 16.92 -2.24 3.28
CA ILE A 104 16.61 -1.68 4.61
C ILE A 104 17.16 -2.62 5.69
N TYR A 105 16.92 -3.93 5.56
CA TYR A 105 17.33 -4.89 6.58
C TYR A 105 18.84 -5.19 6.55
N SER A 106 19.53 -5.06 5.41
CA SER A 106 20.98 -5.22 5.31
C SER A 106 21.76 -4.05 5.90
N THR A 107 21.22 -2.83 5.80
CA THR A 107 21.89 -1.61 6.26
C THR A 107 21.76 -1.42 7.77
N SER A 108 20.66 -1.89 8.37
CA SER A 108 20.38 -1.75 9.81
C SER A 108 21.13 -2.77 10.71
N GLY A 109 22.05 -3.57 10.15
CA GLY A 109 22.92 -4.50 10.90
C GLY A 109 24.36 -4.02 11.12
N ALA A 110 24.69 -2.80 10.68
CA ALA A 110 26.06 -2.26 10.68
C ALA A 110 26.25 -1.04 11.62
N ALA A 111 25.41 -0.88 12.65
CA ALA A 111 25.54 0.16 13.66
C ALA A 111 25.85 -0.42 15.04
#